data_AF-X1UTB1-F1
#
_entry.id   AF-X1UTB1-F1
#
_cell.length_a   1.000
_cell.length_b   1.000
_cell.length_c   1.000
_cell.angle_alpha   90.00
_cell.angle_beta   90.00
_cell.angle_gamma   90.00
#
_symmetry.space_group_name_H-M   'P 1'
#
loop_
_entity.id
_entity.type
_entity.pdbx_description
1 polymer ?
#
loop_
_entity_poly.entity_id
_entity_poly.type
_entity_poly.pdbx_seq_one_letter_code
_entity_poly.pdbx_strand_id
1 'polypeptide(L)'
;MFSFFEQVESLFGVVVVSQPTRISTIGLQRTIDLLRVKQIPIIGLVANQDGFLNRLGEIEYQFLSPRVDLEEVARKAKIPFLISIPQTGKTNKL
;
A
#
# COMPACT_ATOMS: atom_id res chain seq x y z
N MET A 1 -21.88 13.90 10.00
CA MET A 1 -20.47 13.45 9.95
C MET A 1 -19.96 13.83 8.58
N PHE A 2 -19.20 14.92 8.46
CA PHE A 2 -18.71 15.39 7.16
C PHE A 2 -17.63 14.45 6.66
N SER A 3 -17.83 13.86 5.49
CA SER A 3 -16.82 13.01 4.86
C SER A 3 -15.75 13.91 4.24
N PHE A 4 -14.47 13.59 4.39
CA PHE A 4 -13.39 14.26 3.64
C PHE A 4 -13.70 14.32 2.13
N PHE A 5 -14.36 13.29 1.60
CA PHE A 5 -14.78 13.23 0.20
C PHE A 5 -15.85 14.26 -0.19
N GLU A 6 -16.62 14.80 0.76
CA GLU A 6 -17.61 15.86 0.49
C GLU A 6 -16.95 17.24 0.38
N GLN A 7 -15.67 17.36 0.75
CA GLN A 7 -14.91 18.63 0.72
C GLN A 7 -13.98 18.72 -0.50
N VAL A 8 -13.83 17.64 -1.27
CA VAL A 8 -12.95 17.60 -2.45
C VAL A 8 -13.81 17.75 -3.70
N GLU A 9 -13.82 18.95 -4.28
CA GLU A 9 -14.66 19.29 -5.44
C GLU A 9 -14.26 18.54 -6.72
N SER A 10 -13.03 18.04 -6.83
CA SER A 10 -12.53 17.36 -8.03
C SER A 10 -11.54 16.25 -7.68
N LEU A 11 -12.07 15.07 -7.32
CA LEU A 11 -11.27 13.88 -7.05
C LEU A 11 -11.24 12.95 -8.27
N PHE A 12 -10.13 12.96 -9.00
CA PHE A 12 -9.94 12.13 -10.20
C PHE A 12 -9.60 10.67 -9.90
N GLY A 13 -9.13 10.39 -8.68
CA GLY A 13 -8.80 9.05 -8.23
C GLY A 13 -7.82 9.06 -7.06
N VAL A 14 -7.46 7.87 -6.60
CA VAL A 14 -6.58 7.70 -5.44
C VAL A 14 -5.46 6.69 -5.73
N VAL A 15 -4.30 6.95 -5.14
CA VAL A 15 -3.23 5.95 -4.99
C VAL A 15 -3.32 5.41 -3.57
N VAL A 16 -3.43 4.10 -3.45
CA VAL A 16 -3.48 3.43 -2.15
C VAL A 16 -2.09 2.96 -1.78
N VAL A 17 -1.68 3.17 -0.54
CA VAL A 17 -0.37 2.74 -0.02
C VAL A 17 -0.61 1.75 1.11
N SER A 18 0.05 0.58 1.06
CA SER A 18 -0.04 -0.43 2.12
C SER A 18 1.30 -1.10 2.35
N GLN A 19 1.50 -1.59 3.57
CA GLN A 19 2.60 -2.49 3.91
C GLN A 19 2.20 -3.95 3.64
N PRO A 20 3.16 -4.85 3.33
CA PRO A 20 2.90 -6.27 3.07
C PRO A 20 2.63 -7.08 4.36
N THR A 21 1.96 -6.48 5.34
CA THR A 21 1.61 -7.13 6.60
C THR A 21 0.14 -7.55 6.60
N ARG A 22 -0.18 -8.59 7.37
CA ARG A 22 -1.56 -9.09 7.47
C ARG A 22 -2.54 -8.02 7.98
N ILE A 23 -2.14 -7.23 8.97
CA ILE A 23 -2.99 -6.18 9.56
C ILE A 23 -3.26 -5.08 8.54
N SER A 24 -2.22 -4.59 7.84
CA SER A 24 -2.37 -3.57 6.82
C SER A 24 -3.22 -4.04 5.65
N THR A 25 -3.14 -5.33 5.28
CA THR A 25 -3.96 -5.91 4.21
C THR A 25 -5.46 -5.95 4.56
N ILE A 26 -5.82 -6.16 5.83
CA ILE A 26 -7.24 -6.08 6.27
C ILE A 26 -7.77 -4.65 6.09
N GLY A 27 -6.97 -3.65 6.45
CA GLY A 27 -7.30 -2.24 6.22
C GLY A 27 -7.41 -1.91 4.74
N LEU A 28 -6.45 -2.37 3.93
CA LEU A 28 -6.43 -2.23 2.48
C LEU A 28 -7.72 -2.74 1.83
N GLN A 29 -8.19 -3.95 2.19
CA GLN A 29 -9.41 -4.49 1.62
C GLN A 29 -10.63 -3.61 1.92
N ARG A 30 -10.78 -3.16 3.18
CA ARG A 30 -11.86 -2.25 3.57
C ARG A 30 -11.79 -0.91 2.84
N THR A 31 -10.59 -0.38 2.63
CA THR A 31 -10.37 0.85 1.86
C THR A 31 -10.76 0.67 0.39
N ILE A 32 -10.38 -0.44 -0.24
CA ILE A 32 -10.78 -0.75 -1.63
C ILE A 32 -12.30 -0.82 -1.73
N ASP A 33 -12.96 -1.50 -0.78
CA ASP A 33 -14.41 -1.64 -0.78
C ASP A 33 -15.10 -0.28 -0.60
N LEU A 34 -14.61 0.57 0.31
CA LEU A 34 -15.10 1.94 0.49
C LEU A 34 -14.99 2.78 -0.79
N LEU A 35 -13.82 2.75 -1.43
CA LEU A 35 -13.55 3.52 -2.66
C LEU A 35 -14.47 3.07 -3.80
N ARG A 36 -14.72 1.76 -3.92
CA ARG A 36 -15.68 1.21 -4.88
C ARG A 36 -17.12 1.65 -4.60
N VAL A 37 -17.56 1.61 -3.34
CA VAL A 37 -18.90 2.09 -2.95
C VAL A 37 -19.06 3.58 -3.28
N LYS A 38 -17.99 4.38 -3.09
CA LYS A 38 -17.96 5.80 -3.42
C LYS A 38 -17.71 6.08 -4.91
N GLN A 39 -17.53 5.04 -5.74
CA GLN A 39 -17.21 5.14 -7.17
C GLN A 39 -15.97 6.02 -7.44
N ILE A 40 -15.01 6.01 -6.52
CA ILE A 40 -13.75 6.75 -6.66
C ILE A 40 -12.76 5.86 -7.43
N PRO A 41 -12.19 6.33 -8.55
CA PRO A 41 -11.20 5.56 -9.30
C PRO A 41 -9.96 5.25 -8.46
N ILE A 42 -9.51 4.00 -8.51
CA ILE A 42 -8.24 3.58 -7.89
C ILE A 42 -7.18 3.58 -8.98
N ILE A 43 -6.26 4.54 -8.91
CA ILE A 43 -5.16 4.70 -9.87
C ILE A 43 -4.16 3.56 -9.70
N GLY A 44 -3.92 3.11 -8.47
CA GLY A 44 -3.16 1.90 -8.21
C GLY A 44 -2.74 1.73 -6.75
N LEU A 45 -2.05 0.62 -6.49
CA LEU A 45 -1.50 0.21 -5.21
C LEU A 45 0.02 0.36 -5.20
N VAL A 46 0.54 0.98 -4.14
CA VAL A 46 1.95 1.02 -3.80
C VAL A 46 2.20 0.12 -2.59
N ALA A 47 3.11 -0.84 -2.74
CA ALA A 47 3.65 -1.59 -1.62
C ALA A 47 4.76 -0.76 -0.97
N ASN A 48 4.54 -0.29 0.26
CA ASN A 48 5.50 0.49 1.02
C ASN A 48 6.11 -0.35 2.14
N GLN A 49 7.39 -0.14 2.42
CA GLN A 49 8.17 -0.95 3.37
C GLN A 49 8.08 -2.45 3.02
N ASP A 50 8.21 -2.77 1.73
CA ASP A 50 8.20 -4.15 1.28
C ASP A 50 9.56 -4.84 1.52
N GLY A 51 9.84 -5.04 2.80
CA GLY A 51 11.16 -5.43 3.31
C GLY A 51 12.05 -4.22 3.58
N PHE A 52 13.29 -4.51 3.93
CA PHE A 52 14.34 -3.57 4.28
C PHE A 52 15.58 -3.85 3.45
N LEU A 53 16.03 -2.84 2.71
CA LEU A 53 17.26 -2.88 1.95
C LEU A 53 18.43 -2.68 2.90
N ASN A 54 19.17 -3.77 3.14
CA ASN A 54 20.37 -3.73 3.96
C ASN A 54 21.56 -3.11 3.20
N ARG A 55 22.68 -2.88 3.90
CA ARG A 55 23.87 -2.26 3.30
C ARG A 55 24.56 -3.13 2.24
N LEU A 56 24.24 -4.43 2.20
CA LEU A 56 24.75 -5.39 1.22
C LEU A 56 23.90 -5.43 -0.06
N GLY A 57 22.78 -4.68 -0.09
CA GLY A 57 21.86 -4.66 -1.23
C GLY A 57 20.79 -5.77 -1.18
N GLU A 58 20.67 -6.48 -0.04
CA GLU A 58 19.70 -7.55 0.15
C GLU A 58 18.41 -7.01 0.77
N ILE A 59 17.28 -7.63 0.43
CA ILE A 59 15.98 -7.30 1.02
C ILE A 59 15.66 -8.29 2.14
N GLU A 60 15.58 -7.77 3.36
CA GLU A 60 15.18 -8.52 4.55
C GLU A 60 13.74 -8.20 4.93
N TYR A 61 12.99 -9.21 5.36
CA TYR A 61 11.62 -9.00 5.82
C TYR A 61 11.59 -8.77 7.34
N GLN A 62 11.21 -7.55 7.76
CA GLN A 62 11.35 -7.09 9.15
C GLN A 62 10.12 -7.32 10.05
N PHE A 63 8.99 -7.75 9.49
CA PHE A 63 7.77 -7.91 10.27
C PHE A 63 7.65 -9.32 10.86
N LEU A 64 7.11 -9.42 12.07
CA LEU A 64 6.85 -10.70 12.72
C LEU A 64 5.65 -11.46 12.11
N SER A 65 4.79 -10.77 11.36
CA SER A 65 3.66 -11.41 10.66
C SER A 65 4.10 -11.96 9.31
N PRO A 66 3.53 -13.08 8.82
CA PRO A 66 3.80 -13.58 7.46
C PRO A 66 3.68 -12.47 6.41
N ARG A 67 4.61 -12.48 5.43
CA ARG A 67 4.59 -11.56 4.30
C ARG A 67 3.36 -11.81 3.44
N VAL A 68 2.67 -10.74 3.08
CA VAL A 68 1.56 -10.77 2.13
C VAL A 68 2.06 -10.27 0.79
N ASP A 69 1.75 -11.01 -0.28
CA ASP A 69 1.98 -10.58 -1.65
C ASP A 69 0.94 -9.53 -2.04
N LEU A 70 1.35 -8.25 -2.02
CA LEU A 70 0.46 -7.13 -2.36
C LEU A 70 0.19 -7.01 -3.86
N GLU A 71 1.07 -7.53 -4.73
CA GLU A 71 0.82 -7.56 -6.16
C GLU A 71 -0.31 -8.54 -6.47
N GLU A 72 -0.31 -9.71 -5.83
CA GLU A 72 -1.39 -10.67 -5.91
C GLU A 72 -2.72 -10.12 -5.35
N VAL A 73 -2.66 -9.36 -4.25
CA VAL A 73 -3.85 -8.66 -3.71
C VAL A 73 -4.39 -7.64 -4.71
N ALA A 74 -3.52 -6.82 -5.31
CA ALA A 74 -3.91 -5.85 -6.34
C ALA A 74 -4.54 -6.54 -7.56
N ARG A 75 -3.93 -7.63 -8.03
CA ARG A 75 -4.42 -8.44 -9.16
C ARG A 75 -5.81 -9.01 -8.88
N LYS A 76 -6.03 -9.61 -7.71
CA LYS A 76 -7.34 -10.10 -7.27
C LYS A 76 -8.38 -8.98 -7.18
N ALA A 77 -7.97 -7.81 -6.69
CA ALA A 77 -8.80 -6.63 -6.63
C ALA A 77 -8.96 -5.92 -7.98
N LYS A 78 -8.32 -6.39 -9.07
CA LYS A 78 -8.34 -5.75 -10.39
C LYS A 78 -7.96 -4.27 -10.33
N ILE A 79 -6.99 -3.92 -9.49
CA ILE A 79 -6.41 -2.57 -9.41
C ILE A 79 -4.96 -2.62 -9.90
N PRO A 80 -4.44 -1.55 -10.53
CA PRO A 80 -3.05 -1.51 -10.96
C PRO A 80 -2.10 -1.65 -9.77
N PHE A 81 -1.07 -2.48 -9.89
CA PHE A 81 0.07 -2.48 -8.97
C PHE A 81 1.14 -1.57 -9.56
N LEU A 82 1.54 -0.53 -8.82
CA LEU A 82 2.40 0.52 -9.36
C LEU A 82 3.88 0.25 -9.08
N ILE A 83 4.22 0.06 -7.81
CA ILE A 83 5.60 -0.10 -7.38
C ILE A 83 5.66 -0.74 -5.99
N SER A 84 6.77 -1.44 -5.75
CA SER A 84 7.20 -1.89 -4.44
C SER A 84 8.42 -1.09 -3.98
N ILE A 85 8.35 -0.54 -2.76
CA ILE A 85 9.37 0.33 -2.17
C ILE A 85 9.85 -0.30 -0.86
N PRO A 86 11.13 -0.71 -0.77
CA PRO A 86 11.68 -1.22 0.48
C PRO A 86 11.95 -0.07 1.46
N GLN A 87 11.97 -0.40 2.75
CA GLN A 87 12.53 0.49 3.76
C GLN A 87 14.05 0.58 3.60
N THR A 88 14.62 1.77 3.82
CA THR A 88 16.06 1.99 3.75
C THR A 88 16.55 2.61 5.04
N GLY A 89 17.79 2.30 5.44
CA GLY A 89 18.46 2.93 6.58
C GLY A 89 19.19 4.21 6.16
N LYS A 90 19.54 5.07 7.14
CA LYS A 90 20.49 6.16 6.88
C LYS A 90 21.87 5.56 6.66
N THR A 91 22.50 5.89 5.54
CA THR A 91 23.86 5.46 5.19
C THR A 91 24.90 5.85 6.25
N ASN A 92 24.62 6.88 7.06
CA ASN A 92 25.58 7.51 7.98
C ASN A 92 25.42 7.17 9.47
N LYS A 93 24.59 6.19 9.87
CA LYS A 93 24.52 5.77 11.28
C LYS A 93 24.99 4.32 11.43
N LEU A 94 26.26 4.18 11.79
CA LEU A 94 26.86 2.97 12.38
C LEU A 94 26.41 2.82 13.83
#